data_AF-A0A971T9F6-F1
#
_entry.id   AF-A0A971T9F6-F1
#
_cell.length_a   1.000
_cell.length_b   1.000
_cell.length_c   1.000
_cell.angle_alpha   90.00
_cell.angle_beta   90.00
_cell.angle_gamma   90.00
#
_symmetry.space_group_name_H-M   'P 1'
#
loop_
_entity.id
_entity.type
_entity.pdbx_description
1 polymer ?
#
loop_
_entity_poly.entity_id
_entity_poly.type
_entity_poly.pdbx_seq_one_letter_code
_entity_poly.pdbx_strand_id
1 'polypeptide(L)' 'MASIYARWAVRHTNRRNLLLHLAGIPLTVAAIPALLCRWWLSAAGLFVAGYALQFLGHAIEGNKAGEQLLVEKLLRRR' A
#
# COMPACT_ATOMS: atom_id res chain seq x y z
N MET A 1 6.47 18.67 16.78
CA MET A 1 5.63 17.61 16.18
C MET A 1 6.52 16.66 15.40
N ALA A 2 6.36 15.34 15.50
CA ALA A 2 7.16 14.41 14.69
C ALA A 2 6.89 14.62 13.18
N SER A 3 7.90 14.46 12.32
CA SER A 3 7.72 14.56 10.87
C SER A 3 6.89 13.38 10.32
N ILE A 4 6.39 13.51 9.10
CA ILE A 4 5.72 12.40 8.42
C ILE A 4 6.67 11.19 8.25
N TYR A 5 7.95 11.45 7.96
CA TYR A 5 8.98 10.44 7.83
C TYR A 5 9.27 9.72 9.15
N ALA A 6 9.32 10.45 10.27
CA ALA A 6 9.53 9.85 11.59
C ALA A 6 8.37 8.90 11.96
N ARG A 7 7.12 9.28 11.66
CA ARG A 7 5.95 8.39 11.85
C ARG A 7 5.96 7.19 10.91
N TRP A 8 6.40 7.38 9.68
CA TRP A 8 6.52 6.31 8.69
C TRP A 8 7.58 5.29 9.12
N ALA A 9 8.76 5.75 9.54
CA ALA A 9 9.89 4.90 9.90
C ALA A 9 9.59 3.95 11.06
N VAL A 10 8.85 4.43 12.08
CA VAL A 10 8.43 3.61 13.23
C VAL A 10 7.43 2.50 12.85
N ARG A 11 6.76 2.63 11.69
CA ARG A 11 5.77 1.65 11.21
C ARG A 11 6.29 0.73 10.11
N HIS A 12 7.55 0.90 9.69
CA HIS A 12 8.20 0.12 8.63
C HIS A 12 9.58 -0.30 9.10
N THR A 13 9.63 -1.02 10.22
CA THR A 13 10.88 -1.48 10.82
C THR A 13 11.34 -2.80 10.23
N ASN A 14 10.41 -3.61 9.71
CA ASN A 14 10.72 -4.92 9.15
C ASN A 14 11.17 -4.81 7.68
N ARG A 15 12.34 -5.38 7.36
CA ARG A 15 12.86 -5.44 5.99
C ARG A 15 11.90 -6.10 5.01
N ARG A 16 11.16 -7.12 5.43
CA ARG A 16 10.17 -7.81 4.56
C ARG A 16 9.03 -6.87 4.18
N ASN A 17 8.55 -6.08 5.13
CA ASN A 17 7.53 -5.07 4.90
C ASN A 17 8.03 -4.03 3.87
N LEU A 18 9.27 -3.54 4.04
CA LEU A 18 9.89 -2.60 3.13
C LEU A 18 10.05 -3.18 1.71
N LEU A 19 10.53 -4.42 1.58
CA LEU A 19 10.70 -5.07 0.27
C LEU A 19 9.37 -5.31 -0.44
N LEU A 20 8.34 -5.73 0.30
CA LEU A 20 7.00 -5.91 -0.25
C LEU A 20 6.38 -4.59 -0.70
N HIS A 21 6.62 -3.49 0.02
CA HIS A 21 6.23 -2.15 -0.43
C HIS A 21 7.02 -1.69 -1.65
N LEU A 22 8.33 -1.94 -1.67
CA LEU A 22 9.21 -1.60 -2.78
C LEU A 22 8.76 -2.26 -4.08
N ALA A 23 8.22 -3.48 -4.03
CA ALA A 23 7.62 -4.14 -5.20
C ALA A 23 6.16 -3.74 -5.44
N GLY A 24 5.35 -3.66 -4.37
CA GLY A 24 3.92 -3.43 -4.45
C GLY A 24 3.52 -2.02 -4.94
N ILE A 25 4.27 -0.99 -4.54
CA ILE A 25 4.01 0.40 -4.96
C ILE A 25 4.20 0.54 -6.50
N PRO A 26 5.35 0.15 -7.09
CA PRO A 26 5.52 0.18 -8.55
C PRO A 26 4.46 -0.60 -9.32
N LEU A 27 4.05 -1.78 -8.85
CA LEU A 27 2.99 -2.56 -9.49
C LEU A 27 1.65 -1.79 -9.48
N THR A 28 1.30 -1.22 -8.34
CA THR A 28 0.07 -0.42 -8.20
C THR A 28 0.11 0.81 -9.11
N VAL A 29 1.26 1.49 -9.20
CA VAL A 29 1.43 2.65 -10.08
C VAL A 29 1.39 2.25 -11.55
N ALA A 30 1.98 1.12 -11.93
CA ALA A 30 1.96 0.59 -13.30
C ALA A 30 0.54 0.21 -13.79
N ALA A 31 -0.41 -0.02 -12.87
CA ALA A 31 -1.81 -0.21 -13.23
C ALA A 31 -2.41 1.01 -13.96
N ILE A 32 -1.93 2.22 -13.66
CA ILE A 32 -2.43 3.47 -14.28
C ILE A 32 -2.15 3.50 -15.79
N PRO A 33 -0.90 3.41 -16.28
CA PRO A 33 -0.65 3.39 -17.72
C PRO A 33 -1.27 2.15 -18.40
N ALA A 34 -1.31 0.98 -17.73
CA ALA A 34 -1.99 -0.19 -18.27
C ALA A 34 -3.49 0.08 -18.51
N LEU A 35 -4.14 0.78 -17.57
CA LEU A 35 -5.55 1.18 -17.69
C LEU A 35 -5.76 2.15 -18.86
N LEU A 36 -4.90 3.16 -18.98
CA LEU A 36 -4.95 4.16 -20.06
C LEU A 36 -4.71 3.53 -21.44
N CYS A 37 -3.88 2.49 -21.52
CA CYS A 37 -3.65 1.69 -22.72
C CYS A 37 -4.76 0.66 -23.01
N ARG A 38 -5.87 0.67 -22.25
CA ARG A 38 -7.00 -0.27 -22.38
C ARG A 38 -6.62 -1.74 -22.09
N TRP A 39 -5.54 -1.98 -21.35
CA TRP A 39 -5.14 -3.32 -20.90
C TRP A 39 -5.83 -3.63 -19.57
N TRP A 40 -7.16 -3.74 -19.61
CA TRP A 40 -8.01 -3.77 -18.42
C TRP A 40 -7.66 -4.90 -17.44
N LEU A 41 -7.43 -6.12 -17.95
CA LEU A 41 -7.07 -7.27 -17.13
C LEU A 41 -5.69 -7.08 -16.48
N SER A 42 -4.71 -6.59 -17.24
CA SER A 42 -3.37 -6.29 -16.71
C SER A 42 -3.44 -5.18 -15.66
N ALA A 43 -4.22 -4.12 -15.89
CA ALA A 43 -4.41 -3.04 -14.94
C ALA A 43 -5.02 -3.54 -13.63
N ALA A 44 -6.09 -4.34 -13.71
CA ALA A 44 -6.72 -4.94 -12.54
C ALA A 44 -5.75 -5.87 -11.78
N GLY A 45 -5.02 -6.72 -12.51
CA GLY A 45 -4.03 -7.62 -11.92
C GLY A 45 -2.91 -6.88 -11.21
N LEU A 46 -2.33 -5.86 -11.86
CA LEU A 46 -1.28 -5.01 -11.30
C LEU A 46 -1.75 -4.28 -10.03
N PHE A 47 -2.96 -3.73 -10.06
CA PHE A 47 -3.55 -3.04 -8.91
C PHE A 47 -3.78 -3.99 -7.72
N VAL A 48 -4.44 -5.13 -7.96
CA VAL A 48 -4.78 -6.11 -6.90
C VAL A 48 -3.51 -6.74 -6.34
N ALA A 49 -2.58 -7.19 -7.19
CA ALA A 49 -1.33 -7.77 -6.74
C ALA A 49 -0.48 -6.74 -5.98
N GLY A 50 -0.38 -5.52 -6.49
CA GLY A 50 0.36 -4.43 -5.85
C GLY A 50 -0.16 -4.11 -4.45
N TYR A 51 -1.49 -3.99 -4.29
CA TYR A 51 -2.12 -3.82 -2.98
C TYR A 51 -1.94 -5.03 -2.05
N ALA A 52 -2.07 -6.25 -2.59
CA ALA A 52 -1.89 -7.47 -1.81
C ALA A 52 -0.50 -7.55 -1.17
N LEU A 53 0.56 -7.18 -1.92
CA LEU A 53 1.93 -7.14 -1.37
C LEU A 53 2.07 -6.09 -0.26
N GLN A 54 1.53 -4.90 -0.43
CA GLN A 54 1.59 -3.82 0.58
C GLN A 54 0.84 -4.23 1.87
N PHE A 55 -0.36 -4.77 1.74
CA PHE A 55 -1.12 -5.27 2.89
C PHE A 55 -0.45 -6.46 3.56
N LEU A 56 0.16 -7.37 2.79
CA LEU A 56 0.94 -8.47 3.36
C LEU A 56 2.15 -7.95 4.13
N GLY A 57 2.83 -6.92 3.62
CA GLY A 57 3.92 -6.25 4.33
C GLY A 57 3.49 -5.70 5.69
N HIS A 58 2.36 -5.01 5.72
CA HIS A 58 1.76 -4.50 6.95
C HIS A 58 1.26 -5.60 7.90
N ALA A 59 0.71 -6.69 7.36
CA ALA A 59 0.33 -7.86 8.16
C ALA A 59 1.55 -8.52 8.82
N ILE A 60 2.69 -8.62 8.11
CA ILE A 60 3.96 -9.11 8.65
C ILE A 60 4.54 -8.17 9.71
N GLU A 61 4.41 -6.86 9.50
CA GLU A 61 4.81 -5.84 10.48
C GLU A 61 3.89 -5.83 11.72
N GLY A 62 2.68 -6.40 11.62
CA GLY A 62 1.70 -6.42 12.70
C GLY A 62 0.98 -5.09 12.91
N ASN A 63 0.94 -4.22 11.90
CA ASN A 63 0.22 -2.96 11.97
C ASN A 63 -0.72 -2.75 10.77
N LYS A 64 -1.69 -1.86 10.92
CA LYS A 64 -2.65 -1.54 9.86
C LYS A 64 -1.98 -0.74 8.75
N ALA A 65 -2.41 -0.92 7.51
CA ALA A 65 -2.01 -0.06 6.39
C ALA A 65 -2.63 1.35 6.50
N GLY A 66 -2.11 2.30 5.74
CA GLY A 66 -2.57 3.70 5.77
C GLY A 66 -4.04 3.85 5.38
N GLU A 67 -4.47 3.10 4.37
CA GLU A 67 -5.84 3.08 3.84
C GLU A 67 -6.82 2.57 4.89
N GLN A 68 -6.43 1.53 5.65
CA GLN A 68 -7.25 1.00 6.75
C GLN A 68 -7.45 2.06 7.85
N LEU A 69 -6.40 2.78 8.22
CA LEU A 69 -6.48 3.86 9.20
C LEU A 69 -7.33 5.04 8.68
N LEU A 70 -7.25 5.35 7.39
CA LEU A 70 -8.10 6.37 6.77
C LEU A 70 -9.57 5.96 6.80
N VAL A 71 -9.89 4.72 6.40
CA VAL A 71 -11.24 4.19 6.42
C VAL A 71 -11.80 4.21 7.84
N GLU A 72 -11.05 3.74 8.84
CA GLU A 72 -11.47 3.80 10.24
C GLU A 72 -11.73 5.23 10.72
N LYS A 73 -10.86 6.18 10.34
CA LYS A 73 -11.03 7.59 10.67
C LYS A 73 -12.29 8.19 10.03
N LEU A 74 -12.61 7.79 8.80
CA LEU A 74 -13.82 8.24 8.09
C LEU A 74 -15.08 7.63 8.70
N LEU A 75 -15.05 6.34 9.03
CA LEU A 75 -16.18 5.64 9.65
C LEU A 75 -16.46 6.14 11.08
N ARG A 76 -15.43 6.44 11.87
CA ARG A 76 -15.57 6.97 13.24
C ARG A 76 -16.00 8.44 13.32
N ARG A 77 -16.05 9.15 12.18
CA ARG A 77 -16.51 10.54 12.09
C ARG A 77 -17.98 10.67 11.68
N ARG A 78 -18.67 9.55 11.51
CA ARG A 78 -20.14 9.45 11.49
C ARG A 78 -20.63 8.99 12.85
#